data_AF-A0AAU1ZAV8-F1
#
_entry.id   AF-A0AAU1ZAV8-F1
#
_cell.length_a   1.000
_cell.length_b   1.000
_cell.length_c   1.000
_cell.angle_alpha   90.00
_cell.angle_beta   90.00
_cell.angle_gamma   90.00
#
_symmetry.space_group_name_H-M   'P 1'
#
loop_
_entity.id
_entity.type
_entity.pdbx_description
1 polymer ?
#
loop_
_entity_poly.entity_id
_entity_poly.type
_entity_poly.pdbx_seq_one_letter_code
_entity_poly.pdbx_strand_id
1 'polypeptide(L)'
;MVARYLVSPRGGRRAHPDISSALRAAEARGRAALIEIAPGRYEETLTVRGEIRLVAAEGPGSVTVSRSRGAVLDAFGPVSVHGLTLVGRDAGVDAVGCHAGTLTLDRTEVRAHNGVAVHARPGTTVTLRDSVVLYGRAVFTGSAGLVERCRFTDAADNAIAVLEGARVTVRGSRIEGSRIHGLRVCDAHAEVIGCELTGTGQAALAADTRAELAVAECAIGAVHAEGILFIEQSRGSVDRVRVTDALHGIVTRSGAGPVVRGSVFAECRDTGINTQDAGLGTFEHCEVLGARNVSVFSTRGGAPEVRDCRVSGGNVGIAVTDGGRGRFTRVVIEDLAGTALRVYDEGGAVFTRLRVERCAAGLEVRGNGGTTAEVTDTLFRDYGLTAVAAGGQSRVTLRDVTADRGTVGFAVGDEAGLRITDCEVTTVSSGGVGAIAGGRLTARNLTVTGSESLGVYGTGSAYLDVADSTFTDCAVAGASFDEKASGRLADCAVNGTGEAAVRHNGLVDTDTLRTSLPVVRHPEKPGPPPRIVQILNNPVFNGPFINGPVHDVQLAWNNDHVVQQQTERDGDQP
;
A
#
# COMPACT_ATOMS: atom_id res chain seq x y z
N MET A 1 50.25 17.69 -21.45
CA MET A 1 49.65 18.47 -22.55
C MET A 1 48.71 17.54 -23.30
N VAL A 2 47.40 17.82 -23.31
CA VAL A 2 46.39 16.98 -23.98
C VAL A 2 46.53 17.15 -25.50
N ALA A 3 46.65 16.06 -26.24
CA ALA A 3 46.75 16.11 -27.70
C ALA A 3 45.37 16.43 -28.30
N ARG A 4 45.30 17.39 -29.23
CA ARG A 4 44.04 17.82 -29.86
C ARG A 4 43.95 17.30 -31.29
N TYR A 5 42.82 16.70 -31.63
CA TYR A 5 42.50 16.16 -32.94
C TYR A 5 41.18 16.75 -33.41
N LEU A 6 41.14 17.19 -34.67
CA LEU A 6 39.92 17.72 -35.30
C LEU A 6 39.39 16.68 -36.28
N VAL A 7 38.10 16.37 -36.20
CA VAL A 7 37.39 15.52 -37.16
C VAL A 7 36.49 16.41 -38.01
N SER A 8 36.62 16.31 -39.33
CA SER A 8 35.79 17.04 -40.29
C SER A 8 35.58 16.18 -41.56
N PRO A 9 34.35 15.73 -41.85
CA PRO A 9 34.06 14.94 -43.05
C PRO A 9 34.21 15.79 -44.33
N ARG A 10 34.16 17.13 -44.20
CA ARG A 10 34.41 18.07 -45.30
C ARG A 10 35.91 18.37 -45.51
N GLY A 11 36.79 17.72 -44.74
CA GLY A 11 38.22 17.96 -44.75
C GLY A 11 38.64 19.23 -44.01
N GLY A 12 39.94 19.50 -44.01
CA GLY A 12 40.56 20.63 -43.32
C GLY A 12 42.05 20.38 -43.08
N ARG A 13 42.83 21.45 -42.86
CA ARG A 13 44.27 21.31 -42.59
C ARG A 13 44.47 20.55 -41.28
N ARG A 14 45.12 19.37 -41.35
CA ARG A 14 45.33 18.44 -40.21
C ARG A 14 44.04 17.89 -39.58
N ALA A 15 42.91 17.95 -40.31
CA ALA A 15 41.68 17.31 -39.89
C ALA A 15 41.67 15.83 -40.30
N HIS A 16 41.07 15.00 -39.45
CA HIS A 16 40.77 13.60 -39.73
C HIS A 16 39.42 13.50 -40.46
N PRO A 17 39.29 12.60 -41.45
CA PRO A 17 38.05 12.44 -42.22
C PRO A 17 36.91 11.79 -41.41
N ASP A 18 37.25 10.99 -40.39
CA ASP A 18 36.34 10.23 -39.55
C ASP A 18 36.84 10.17 -38.10
N ILE A 19 35.97 9.81 -37.14
CA ILE A 19 36.32 9.78 -35.72
C ILE A 19 37.29 8.63 -35.44
N SER A 20 37.09 7.48 -36.10
CA SER A 20 37.93 6.29 -35.94
C SER A 20 39.40 6.53 -36.27
N SER A 21 39.71 7.32 -37.30
CA SER A 21 41.09 7.66 -37.67
C SER A 21 41.74 8.62 -36.68
N ALA A 22 40.98 9.56 -36.10
CA ALA A 22 41.45 10.40 -35.00
C ALA A 22 41.75 9.56 -33.75
N LEU A 23 40.88 8.59 -33.42
CA LEU A 23 41.08 7.66 -32.31
C LEU A 23 42.34 6.80 -32.50
N ARG A 24 42.54 6.20 -33.68
CA ARG A 24 43.77 5.44 -34.00
C ARG A 24 45.03 6.31 -33.86
N ALA A 25 44.96 7.57 -34.28
CA ALA A 25 46.08 8.50 -34.16
C ALA A 25 46.34 8.98 -32.73
N ALA A 26 45.31 9.01 -31.87
CA ALA A 26 45.43 9.25 -30.44
C ALA A 26 46.06 8.06 -29.72
N GLU A 27 45.55 6.85 -29.99
CA GLU A 27 46.04 5.59 -29.43
C GLU A 27 47.53 5.37 -29.74
N ALA A 28 47.94 5.59 -31.00
CA ALA A 28 49.34 5.46 -31.40
C ALA A 28 50.31 6.39 -30.64
N ARG A 29 49.83 7.51 -30.08
CA ARG A 29 50.64 8.41 -29.25
C ARG A 29 50.67 8.00 -27.78
N GLY A 30 49.68 7.24 -27.30
CA GLY A 30 49.59 6.79 -25.91
C GLY A 30 49.43 7.92 -24.89
N ARG A 31 48.85 9.07 -25.27
CA ARG A 31 48.67 10.24 -24.40
C ARG A 31 47.20 10.63 -24.33
N ALA A 32 46.82 11.34 -23.27
CA ALA A 32 45.49 11.92 -23.14
C ALA A 32 45.15 12.79 -24.37
N ALA A 33 43.94 12.61 -24.93
CA ALA A 33 43.53 13.29 -26.15
C ALA A 33 42.12 13.90 -26.08
N LEU A 34 41.96 15.02 -26.78
CA LEU A 34 40.69 15.67 -27.08
C LEU A 34 40.41 15.53 -28.57
N ILE A 35 39.28 14.94 -28.91
CA ILE A 35 38.77 14.78 -30.27
C ILE A 35 37.56 15.70 -30.42
N GLU A 36 37.73 16.78 -31.17
CA GLU A 36 36.63 17.70 -31.51
C GLU A 36 36.05 17.31 -32.87
N ILE A 37 34.72 17.18 -32.91
CA ILE A 37 34.01 16.58 -34.02
C ILE A 37 33.10 17.64 -34.63
N ALA A 38 33.35 17.99 -35.89
CA ALA A 38 32.50 18.92 -36.65
C ALA A 38 31.09 18.32 -36.87
N PRO A 39 30.06 19.17 -37.10
CA PRO A 39 28.72 18.68 -37.32
C PRO A 39 28.61 17.67 -38.45
N GLY A 40 27.83 16.62 -38.25
CA GLY A 40 27.66 15.57 -39.25
C GLY A 40 27.03 14.30 -38.74
N ARG A 41 26.74 13.41 -39.69
CA ARG A 41 26.34 12.02 -39.45
C ARG A 41 27.54 11.13 -39.74
N TYR A 42 27.91 10.32 -38.75
CA TYR A 42 29.05 9.42 -38.77
C TYR A 42 28.53 7.99 -38.63
N GLU A 43 28.75 7.17 -39.65
CA GLU A 43 28.38 5.75 -39.63
C GLU A 43 29.62 4.90 -39.34
N GLU A 44 29.97 4.79 -38.06
CA GLU A 44 31.17 4.11 -37.61
C GLU A 44 31.01 3.52 -36.19
N THR A 45 31.90 2.59 -35.83
CA THR A 45 32.00 2.03 -34.48
C THR A 45 33.16 2.67 -33.75
N LEU A 46 32.91 3.23 -32.57
CA LEU A 46 33.91 3.91 -31.77
C LEU A 46 34.47 2.96 -30.70
N THR A 47 35.64 2.41 -30.94
CA THR A 47 36.40 1.72 -29.88
C THR A 47 37.43 2.67 -29.30
N VAL A 48 37.21 3.09 -28.06
CA VAL A 48 37.98 4.15 -27.40
C VAL A 48 38.84 3.56 -26.30
N ARG A 49 40.16 3.74 -26.42
CA ARG A 49 41.14 3.22 -25.45
C ARG A 49 41.96 4.37 -24.84
N GLY A 50 42.20 4.28 -23.53
CA GLY A 50 42.97 5.28 -22.78
C GLY A 50 42.16 6.52 -22.38
N GLU A 51 42.86 7.61 -22.06
CA GLU A 51 42.26 8.86 -21.59
C GLU A 51 41.80 9.74 -22.76
N ILE A 52 40.53 9.64 -23.15
CA ILE A 52 40.00 10.28 -24.36
C ILE A 52 38.75 11.10 -24.06
N ARG A 53 38.69 12.31 -24.64
CA ARG A 53 37.51 13.18 -24.62
C ARG A 53 36.97 13.38 -26.02
N LEU A 54 35.72 12.99 -26.26
CA LEU A 54 34.98 13.20 -27.50
C LEU A 54 34.01 14.38 -27.32
N VAL A 55 34.11 15.39 -28.18
CA VAL A 55 33.31 16.62 -28.05
C VAL A 55 32.71 17.01 -29.39
N ALA A 56 31.39 17.24 -29.41
CA ALA A 56 30.72 17.87 -30.53
C ALA A 56 31.11 19.36 -30.60
N ALA A 57 31.76 19.78 -31.68
CA ALA A 57 32.37 21.11 -31.80
C ALA A 57 31.34 22.26 -31.77
N GLU A 58 30.12 22.01 -32.26
CA GLU A 58 29.00 22.97 -32.27
C GLU A 58 27.91 22.63 -31.24
N GLY A 59 28.26 21.83 -30.23
CA GLY A 59 27.37 21.50 -29.11
C GLY A 59 26.39 20.34 -29.37
N PRO A 60 25.51 20.03 -28.39
CA PRO A 60 24.60 18.89 -28.43
C PRO A 60 23.73 18.83 -29.68
N GLY A 61 23.59 17.63 -30.26
CA GLY A 61 22.78 17.37 -31.45
C GLY A 61 23.44 17.71 -32.79
N SER A 62 24.61 18.36 -32.79
CA SER A 62 25.36 18.64 -34.04
C SER A 62 26.05 17.40 -34.62
N VAL A 63 26.36 16.41 -33.78
CA VAL A 63 27.07 15.17 -34.16
C VAL A 63 26.21 13.96 -33.86
N THR A 64 25.86 13.19 -34.89
CA THR A 64 25.20 11.90 -34.75
C THR A 64 26.15 10.79 -35.16
N VAL A 65 26.40 9.84 -34.26
CA VAL A 65 27.12 8.60 -34.53
C VAL A 65 26.12 7.45 -34.52
N SER A 66 26.10 6.65 -35.58
CA SER A 66 25.12 5.57 -35.72
C SER A 66 25.75 4.32 -36.31
N ARG A 67 25.17 3.16 -35.96
CA ARG A 67 25.56 1.86 -36.53
C ARG A 67 24.32 1.02 -36.79
N SER A 68 24.35 0.27 -37.88
CA SER A 68 23.27 -0.67 -38.24
C SER A 68 23.31 -2.00 -37.47
N ARG A 69 24.49 -2.42 -36.97
CA ARG A 69 24.68 -3.60 -36.11
C ARG A 69 25.80 -3.39 -35.10
N GLY A 70 25.77 -4.05 -33.94
CA GLY A 70 26.83 -3.94 -32.93
C GLY A 70 26.85 -2.60 -32.18
N ALA A 71 27.83 -2.46 -31.27
CA ALA A 71 27.97 -1.27 -30.43
C ALA A 71 28.35 -0.01 -31.23
N VAL A 72 27.86 1.13 -30.76
CA VAL A 72 28.24 2.46 -31.26
C VAL A 72 29.51 2.94 -30.57
N LEU A 73 29.61 2.73 -29.26
CA LEU A 73 30.75 3.12 -28.44
C LEU A 73 31.14 2.02 -27.45
N ASP A 74 32.39 1.56 -27.54
CA ASP A 74 33.03 0.73 -26.51
C ASP A 74 34.19 1.49 -25.88
N ALA A 75 34.11 1.73 -24.57
CA ALA A 75 35.10 2.47 -23.80
C ALA A 75 35.98 1.54 -22.93
N PHE A 76 37.30 1.71 -23.06
CA PHE A 76 38.33 0.97 -22.33
C PHE A 76 39.37 1.95 -21.73
N GLY A 77 39.02 2.62 -20.64
CA GLY A 77 39.84 3.64 -19.98
C GLY A 77 39.00 4.83 -19.51
N PRO A 78 39.63 5.94 -19.09
CA PRO A 78 38.93 7.17 -18.73
C PRO A 78 38.40 7.91 -19.97
N VAL A 79 37.14 7.69 -20.30
CA VAL A 79 36.49 8.24 -21.50
C VAL A 79 35.41 9.24 -21.11
N SER A 80 35.38 10.40 -21.77
CA SER A 80 34.25 11.32 -21.67
C SER A 80 33.70 11.67 -23.05
N VAL A 81 32.38 11.74 -23.13
CA VAL A 81 31.62 12.06 -24.33
C VAL A 81 30.73 13.24 -24.02
N HIS A 82 30.78 14.24 -24.89
CA HIS A 82 30.11 15.50 -24.66
C HIS A 82 29.37 16.01 -25.90
N GLY A 83 28.03 16.07 -25.81
CA GLY A 83 27.20 16.64 -26.89
C GLY A 83 26.95 15.73 -28.09
N LEU A 84 27.27 14.44 -28.01
CA LEU A 84 27.04 13.51 -29.13
C LEU A 84 25.65 12.86 -29.04
N THR A 85 25.08 12.51 -30.19
CA THR A 85 23.94 11.60 -30.30
C THR A 85 24.43 10.22 -30.76
N LEU A 86 24.26 9.20 -29.95
CA LEU A 86 24.68 7.82 -30.20
C LEU A 86 23.45 6.95 -30.51
N VAL A 87 23.37 6.39 -31.72
CA VAL A 87 22.19 5.67 -32.20
C VAL A 87 22.52 4.21 -32.48
N GLY A 88 22.13 3.33 -31.55
CA GLY A 88 22.14 1.89 -31.70
C GLY A 88 20.84 1.37 -32.31
N ARG A 89 20.94 0.49 -33.31
CA ARG A 89 19.80 -0.13 -34.00
C ARG A 89 19.70 -1.65 -33.82
N ASP A 90 20.62 -2.23 -33.08
CA ASP A 90 20.72 -3.67 -32.85
C ASP A 90 20.15 -4.01 -31.47
N ALA A 91 18.94 -4.57 -31.43
CA ALA A 91 18.22 -4.83 -30.18
C ALA A 91 18.95 -5.83 -29.26
N GLY A 92 19.87 -6.64 -29.80
CA GLY A 92 20.64 -7.63 -29.03
C GLY A 92 21.99 -7.15 -28.49
N VAL A 93 22.39 -5.89 -28.78
CA VAL A 93 23.73 -5.40 -28.45
C VAL A 93 23.67 -4.08 -27.69
N ASP A 94 24.60 -3.90 -26.76
CA ASP A 94 24.80 -2.63 -26.05
C ASP A 94 25.13 -1.52 -27.05
N ALA A 95 24.38 -0.41 -27.06
CA ALA A 95 24.71 0.74 -27.88
C ALA A 95 26.00 1.43 -27.36
N VAL A 96 26.14 1.51 -26.04
CA VAL A 96 27.31 2.06 -25.35
C VAL A 96 27.76 1.10 -24.25
N GLY A 97 29.00 0.61 -24.32
CA GLY A 97 29.61 -0.25 -23.31
C GLY A 97 30.80 0.43 -22.62
N CYS A 98 30.83 0.43 -21.29
CA CYS A 98 32.03 0.71 -20.51
C CYS A 98 32.61 -0.62 -20.03
N HIS A 99 33.77 -1.01 -20.56
CA HIS A 99 34.41 -2.30 -20.29
C HIS A 99 35.57 -2.20 -19.31
N ALA A 100 36.17 -1.01 -19.17
CA ALA A 100 37.23 -0.73 -18.21
C ALA A 100 37.29 0.77 -17.89
N GLY A 101 37.68 1.11 -16.66
CA GLY A 101 37.89 2.50 -16.24
C GLY A 101 36.59 3.26 -16.00
N THR A 102 36.53 4.50 -16.49
CA THR A 102 35.41 5.41 -16.25
C THR A 102 34.81 5.92 -17.55
N LEU A 103 33.48 6.01 -17.63
CA LEU A 103 32.78 6.61 -18.76
C LEU A 103 31.88 7.74 -18.27
N THR A 104 32.10 8.96 -18.79
CA THR A 104 31.19 10.09 -18.57
C THR A 104 30.45 10.42 -19.86
N LEU A 105 29.12 10.38 -19.81
CA LEU A 105 28.23 10.86 -20.86
C LEU A 105 27.59 12.15 -20.36
N ASP A 106 28.00 13.28 -20.95
CA ASP A 106 27.54 14.62 -20.56
C ASP A 106 26.83 15.27 -21.74
N ARG A 107 25.61 15.78 -21.53
CA ARG A 107 24.76 16.35 -22.59
C ARG A 107 24.67 15.45 -23.82
N THR A 108 24.61 14.14 -23.59
CA THR A 108 24.66 13.10 -24.62
C THR A 108 23.29 12.48 -24.78
N GLU A 109 22.92 12.15 -26.00
CA GLU A 109 21.69 11.42 -26.28
C GLU A 109 22.02 10.01 -26.75
N VAL A 110 21.42 9.00 -26.13
CA VAL A 110 21.59 7.59 -26.51
C VAL A 110 20.25 7.01 -26.91
N ARG A 111 20.16 6.49 -28.14
CA ARG A 111 18.97 5.80 -28.65
C ARG A 111 19.29 4.32 -28.84
N ALA A 112 18.55 3.44 -28.18
CA ALA A 112 18.70 2.00 -28.34
C ALA A 112 17.34 1.32 -28.37
N HIS A 113 16.82 1.02 -29.57
CA HIS A 113 15.48 0.44 -29.71
C HIS A 113 15.48 -1.01 -29.22
N ASN A 114 14.74 -1.27 -28.13
CA ASN A 114 14.57 -2.60 -27.53
C ASN A 114 15.88 -3.27 -27.04
N GLY A 115 16.87 -2.47 -26.60
CA GLY A 115 18.18 -2.98 -26.16
C GLY A 115 18.78 -2.23 -24.98
N VAL A 116 20.05 -2.52 -24.71
CA VAL A 116 20.83 -1.81 -23.68
C VAL A 116 21.40 -0.54 -24.30
N ALA A 117 20.98 0.62 -23.80
CA ALA A 117 21.51 1.90 -24.24
C ALA A 117 22.91 2.15 -23.67
N VAL A 118 23.09 1.90 -22.38
CA VAL A 118 24.36 2.08 -21.67
C VAL A 118 24.58 0.89 -20.75
N HIS A 119 25.76 0.28 -20.83
CA HIS A 119 26.16 -0.85 -20.00
C HIS A 119 27.44 -0.53 -19.22
N ALA A 120 27.33 -0.39 -17.90
CA ALA A 120 28.46 -0.30 -16.98
C ALA A 120 28.84 -1.70 -16.49
N ARG A 121 29.89 -2.29 -17.10
CA ARG A 121 30.37 -3.65 -16.80
C ARG A 121 31.03 -3.72 -15.41
N PRO A 122 31.23 -4.92 -14.84
CA PRO A 122 31.84 -5.08 -13.52
C PRO A 122 33.17 -4.34 -13.36
N GLY A 123 33.34 -3.68 -12.21
CA GLY A 123 34.55 -2.93 -11.87
C GLY A 123 34.71 -1.58 -12.59
N THR A 124 33.69 -1.11 -13.30
CA THR A 124 33.70 0.21 -13.98
C THR A 124 32.95 1.28 -13.20
N THR A 125 33.13 2.55 -13.59
CA THR A 125 32.32 3.67 -13.10
C THR A 125 31.71 4.44 -14.26
N VAL A 126 30.39 4.61 -14.28
CA VAL A 126 29.69 5.33 -15.34
C VAL A 126 28.91 6.52 -14.78
N THR A 127 29.10 7.69 -15.36
CA THR A 127 28.35 8.92 -15.05
C THR A 127 27.54 9.35 -16.26
N LEU A 128 26.22 9.47 -16.09
CA LEU A 128 25.33 10.13 -17.03
C LEU A 128 24.93 11.47 -16.41
N ARG A 129 25.17 12.56 -17.13
CA ARG A 129 24.85 13.92 -16.68
C ARG A 129 24.14 14.69 -17.78
N ASP A 130 23.04 15.36 -17.44
CA ASP A 130 22.31 16.24 -18.35
C ASP A 130 21.98 15.54 -19.69
N SER A 131 21.74 14.22 -19.65
CA SER A 131 21.72 13.33 -20.80
C SER A 131 20.37 12.65 -21.00
N VAL A 132 20.12 12.16 -22.21
CA VAL A 132 18.84 11.55 -22.59
C VAL A 132 19.06 10.11 -23.07
N VAL A 133 18.24 9.19 -22.56
CA VAL A 133 18.19 7.79 -22.99
C VAL A 133 16.80 7.49 -23.53
N LEU A 134 16.72 7.09 -24.80
CA LEU A 134 15.47 6.78 -25.48
C LEU A 134 15.39 5.29 -25.85
N TYR A 135 14.22 4.69 -25.62
CA TYR A 135 13.79 3.34 -26.04
C TYR A 135 14.54 2.17 -25.39
N GLY A 136 15.73 2.42 -24.87
CA GLY A 136 16.59 1.42 -24.24
C GLY A 136 16.78 1.68 -22.75
N ARG A 137 17.63 0.84 -22.15
CA ARG A 137 17.90 0.86 -20.71
C ARG A 137 19.35 1.16 -20.37
N ALA A 138 19.59 1.74 -19.19
CA ALA A 138 20.91 1.75 -18.56
C ALA A 138 21.04 0.53 -17.64
N VAL A 139 22.13 -0.22 -17.78
CA VAL A 139 22.44 -1.41 -16.97
C VAL A 139 23.75 -1.19 -16.23
N PHE A 140 23.72 -1.37 -14.91
CA PHE A 140 24.87 -1.37 -14.04
C PHE A 140 25.01 -2.75 -13.42
N THR A 141 26.11 -3.45 -13.70
CA THR A 141 26.38 -4.78 -13.18
C THR A 141 27.73 -4.75 -12.46
N GLY A 142 27.75 -4.98 -11.14
CA GLY A 142 28.98 -4.96 -10.34
C GLY A 142 29.81 -3.67 -10.48
N SER A 143 29.14 -2.54 -10.74
CA SER A 143 29.75 -1.26 -11.11
C SER A 143 29.25 -0.10 -10.26
N ALA A 144 29.95 1.03 -10.32
CA ALA A 144 29.50 2.29 -9.71
C ALA A 144 28.81 3.18 -10.75
N GLY A 145 27.74 3.86 -10.35
CA GLY A 145 26.96 4.70 -11.25
C GLY A 145 26.50 6.02 -10.65
N LEU A 146 26.54 7.09 -11.45
CA LEU A 146 25.86 8.35 -11.17
C LEU A 146 24.97 8.71 -12.36
N VAL A 147 23.68 8.91 -12.11
CA VAL A 147 22.72 9.39 -13.11
C VAL A 147 22.13 10.70 -12.59
N GLU A 148 22.50 11.81 -13.21
CA GLU A 148 22.18 13.14 -12.70
C GLU A 148 21.54 14.02 -13.77
N ARG A 149 20.35 14.57 -13.48
CA ARG A 149 19.59 15.43 -14.40
C ARG A 149 19.37 14.79 -15.78
N CYS A 150 19.09 13.48 -15.78
CA CYS A 150 18.88 12.72 -16.99
C CYS A 150 17.39 12.48 -17.26
N ARG A 151 17.07 12.19 -18.53
CA ARG A 151 15.74 11.75 -18.95
C ARG A 151 15.79 10.37 -19.57
N PHE A 152 14.93 9.47 -19.09
CA PHE A 152 14.70 8.15 -19.67
C PHE A 152 13.28 8.09 -20.21
N THR A 153 13.11 7.64 -21.46
CA THR A 153 11.79 7.63 -22.10
C THR A 153 11.58 6.36 -22.92
N ASP A 154 10.38 5.78 -22.75
CA ASP A 154 9.86 4.65 -23.52
C ASP A 154 10.74 3.39 -23.48
N ALA A 155 11.34 3.12 -22.31
CA ALA A 155 12.15 1.92 -22.14
C ALA A 155 11.30 0.66 -22.36
N ALA A 156 11.74 -0.20 -23.29
CA ALA A 156 11.04 -1.44 -23.62
C ALA A 156 11.04 -2.49 -22.48
N ASP A 157 11.83 -2.25 -21.43
CA ASP A 157 12.00 -3.09 -20.24
C ASP A 157 12.07 -2.16 -19.01
N ASN A 158 13.03 -2.35 -18.11
CA ASN A 158 13.40 -1.40 -17.07
C ASN A 158 14.11 -0.19 -17.69
N ALA A 159 13.86 1.04 -17.25
CA ALA A 159 14.68 2.18 -17.71
C ALA A 159 16.09 2.15 -17.12
N ILE A 160 16.22 1.81 -15.83
CA ILE A 160 17.49 1.62 -15.14
C ILE A 160 17.49 0.26 -14.41
N ALA A 161 18.54 -0.53 -14.60
CA ALA A 161 18.77 -1.78 -13.90
C ALA A 161 20.09 -1.72 -13.11
N VAL A 162 20.01 -1.96 -11.81
CA VAL A 162 21.15 -1.97 -10.87
C VAL A 162 21.29 -3.38 -10.31
N LEU A 163 22.33 -4.09 -10.73
CA LEU A 163 22.44 -5.54 -10.62
C LEU A 163 23.77 -5.96 -9.99
N GLU A 164 23.78 -7.12 -9.34
CA GLU A 164 24.99 -7.89 -9.01
C GLU A 164 26.07 -7.06 -8.29
N GLY A 165 25.73 -6.49 -7.13
CA GLY A 165 26.66 -5.71 -6.30
C GLY A 165 26.92 -4.29 -6.80
N ALA A 166 26.22 -3.82 -7.84
CA ALA A 166 26.34 -2.45 -8.31
C ALA A 166 25.88 -1.43 -7.24
N ARG A 167 26.42 -0.21 -7.32
CA ARG A 167 26.06 0.93 -6.46
C ARG A 167 25.77 2.15 -7.31
N VAL A 168 24.52 2.61 -7.33
CA VAL A 168 24.08 3.67 -8.25
C VAL A 168 23.30 4.76 -7.53
N THR A 169 23.66 6.01 -7.75
CA THR A 169 22.85 7.17 -7.34
C THR A 169 22.15 7.78 -8.55
N VAL A 170 20.83 7.97 -8.46
CA VAL A 170 20.00 8.64 -9.45
C VAL A 170 19.44 9.90 -8.82
N ARG A 171 19.75 11.07 -9.39
CA ARG A 171 19.41 12.37 -8.81
C ARG A 171 18.76 13.31 -9.83
N GLY A 172 17.69 13.98 -9.43
CA GLY A 172 17.09 15.06 -10.23
C GLY A 172 16.68 14.62 -11.63
N SER A 173 16.31 13.35 -11.82
CA SER A 173 16.12 12.73 -13.13
C SER A 173 14.65 12.36 -13.35
N ARG A 174 14.26 12.27 -14.62
CA ARG A 174 12.89 11.95 -15.04
C ARG A 174 12.85 10.62 -15.78
N ILE A 175 11.96 9.72 -15.37
CA ILE A 175 11.76 8.40 -15.98
C ILE A 175 10.31 8.29 -16.44
N GLU A 176 10.11 8.06 -17.73
CA GLU A 176 8.78 8.04 -18.36
C GLU A 176 8.60 6.79 -19.22
N GLY A 177 7.43 6.16 -19.14
CA GLY A 177 7.00 5.18 -20.14
C GLY A 177 7.77 3.86 -20.11
N SER A 178 8.25 3.40 -18.94
CA SER A 178 8.94 2.11 -18.85
C SER A 178 7.97 0.94 -18.82
N ARG A 179 8.18 -0.07 -19.67
CA ARG A 179 7.28 -1.22 -19.79
C ARG A 179 7.25 -2.11 -18.54
N ILE A 180 8.39 -2.25 -17.84
CA ILE A 180 8.49 -3.07 -16.63
C ILE A 180 8.71 -2.18 -15.41
N HIS A 181 9.95 -1.78 -15.10
CA HIS A 181 10.24 -0.89 -13.98
C HIS A 181 10.85 0.44 -14.40
N GLY A 182 10.58 1.51 -13.66
CA GLY A 182 11.37 2.74 -13.82
C GLY A 182 12.83 2.49 -13.42
N LEU A 183 13.03 1.98 -12.21
CA LEU A 183 14.32 1.49 -11.73
C LEU A 183 14.15 0.17 -10.97
N ARG A 184 15.00 -0.81 -11.30
CA ARG A 184 15.08 -2.10 -10.61
C ARG A 184 16.44 -2.26 -9.93
N VAL A 185 16.44 -2.68 -8.67
CA VAL A 185 17.62 -3.07 -7.89
C VAL A 185 17.52 -4.54 -7.52
N CYS A 186 18.54 -5.32 -7.89
CA CYS A 186 18.58 -6.77 -7.68
C CYS A 186 19.98 -7.15 -7.15
N ASP A 187 20.08 -7.68 -5.93
CA ASP A 187 21.35 -8.01 -5.26
C ASP A 187 22.36 -6.83 -5.29
N ALA A 188 21.87 -5.60 -5.12
CA ALA A 188 22.64 -4.38 -5.34
C ALA A 188 22.14 -3.20 -4.47
N HIS A 189 22.76 -2.02 -4.60
CA HIS A 189 22.39 -0.82 -3.84
C HIS A 189 22.05 0.34 -4.78
N ALA A 190 20.94 1.04 -4.52
CA ALA A 190 20.63 2.28 -5.22
C ALA A 190 20.06 3.37 -4.31
N GLU A 191 20.38 4.61 -4.67
CA GLU A 191 19.79 5.82 -4.08
C GLU A 191 19.06 6.61 -5.17
N VAL A 192 17.80 6.98 -4.94
CA VAL A 192 16.96 7.74 -5.88
C VAL A 192 16.46 9.00 -5.19
N ILE A 193 16.92 10.18 -5.64
CA ILE A 193 16.74 11.44 -4.91
C ILE A 193 16.18 12.53 -5.85
N GLY A 194 15.04 13.11 -5.49
CA GLY A 194 14.50 14.25 -6.23
C GLY A 194 14.08 13.88 -7.67
N CYS A 195 13.60 12.66 -7.88
CA CYS A 195 13.26 12.14 -9.20
C CYS A 195 11.76 12.12 -9.46
N GLU A 196 11.39 12.21 -10.73
CA GLU A 196 10.01 12.07 -11.20
C GLU A 196 9.87 10.78 -12.02
N LEU A 197 8.91 9.94 -11.66
CA LEU A 197 8.63 8.68 -12.35
C LEU A 197 7.16 8.61 -12.75
N THR A 198 6.89 8.34 -14.03
CA THR A 198 5.52 8.27 -14.55
C THR A 198 5.35 7.23 -15.64
N GLY A 199 4.15 6.65 -15.74
CA GLY A 199 3.79 5.76 -16.85
C GLY A 199 4.56 4.45 -16.85
N THR A 200 4.82 3.87 -15.68
CA THR A 200 5.55 2.60 -15.53
C THR A 200 4.61 1.41 -15.45
N GLY A 201 5.00 0.27 -16.02
CA GLY A 201 4.18 -0.94 -16.07
C GLY A 201 4.03 -1.69 -14.73
N GLN A 202 5.06 -2.42 -14.31
CA GLN A 202 5.00 -3.29 -13.12
C GLN A 202 5.35 -2.54 -11.83
N ALA A 203 6.39 -1.71 -11.82
CA ALA A 203 6.62 -0.81 -10.69
C ALA A 203 7.37 0.46 -11.09
N ALA A 204 7.20 1.58 -10.38
CA ALA A 204 8.09 2.71 -10.64
C ALA A 204 9.49 2.44 -10.08
N LEU A 205 9.56 1.93 -8.85
CA LEU A 205 10.80 1.51 -8.19
C LEU A 205 10.63 0.09 -7.64
N ALA A 206 11.59 -0.79 -7.91
CA ALA A 206 11.59 -2.17 -7.43
C ALA A 206 12.93 -2.55 -6.79
N ALA A 207 12.86 -3.19 -5.62
CA ALA A 207 13.99 -3.81 -4.93
C ALA A 207 13.68 -5.30 -4.68
N ASP A 208 14.56 -6.18 -5.17
CA ASP A 208 14.45 -7.63 -5.05
C ASP A 208 15.80 -8.28 -4.70
N THR A 209 15.78 -9.58 -4.39
CA THR A 209 16.96 -10.37 -4.03
C THR A 209 17.91 -9.64 -3.06
N ARG A 210 17.46 -9.38 -1.82
CA ARG A 210 18.24 -8.69 -0.76
C ARG A 210 18.81 -7.30 -1.15
N ALA A 211 18.28 -6.65 -2.18
CA ALA A 211 18.70 -5.31 -2.56
C ALA A 211 18.49 -4.27 -1.44
N GLU A 212 19.28 -3.21 -1.47
CA GLU A 212 19.10 -2.01 -0.66
C GLU A 212 18.70 -0.81 -1.54
N LEU A 213 17.51 -0.26 -1.30
CA LEU A 213 16.99 0.88 -2.05
C LEU A 213 16.64 2.04 -1.10
N ALA A 214 17.30 3.18 -1.28
CA ALA A 214 16.95 4.43 -0.61
C ALA A 214 16.26 5.37 -1.60
N VAL A 215 15.10 5.90 -1.21
CA VAL A 215 14.30 6.81 -2.04
C VAL A 215 13.98 8.06 -1.23
N ALA A 216 14.28 9.24 -1.77
CA ALA A 216 14.03 10.50 -1.09
C ALA A 216 13.46 11.55 -2.04
N GLU A 217 12.44 12.29 -1.59
CA GLU A 217 11.96 13.51 -2.27
C GLU A 217 11.50 13.27 -3.71
N CYS A 218 10.95 12.09 -3.99
CA CYS A 218 10.49 11.69 -5.32
C CYS A 218 8.99 11.88 -5.51
N ALA A 219 8.58 12.12 -6.76
CA ALA A 219 7.19 12.11 -7.19
C ALA A 219 6.94 10.94 -8.16
N ILE A 220 5.97 10.10 -7.84
CA ILE A 220 5.63 8.89 -8.59
C ILE A 220 4.14 8.96 -8.97
N GLY A 221 3.84 8.86 -10.26
CA GLY A 221 2.49 9.05 -10.79
C GLY A 221 2.13 8.08 -11.91
N ALA A 222 0.84 7.87 -12.15
CA ALA A 222 0.33 7.13 -13.31
C ALA A 222 1.04 5.77 -13.50
N VAL A 223 1.11 4.98 -12.43
CA VAL A 223 1.78 3.67 -12.43
C VAL A 223 0.71 2.59 -12.62
N HIS A 224 0.93 1.65 -13.53
CA HIS A 224 -0.06 0.63 -13.83
C HIS A 224 -0.26 -0.38 -12.68
N ALA A 225 0.82 -0.80 -12.01
CA ALA A 225 0.79 -1.63 -10.82
C ALA A 225 1.40 -0.89 -9.60
N GLU A 226 2.64 -1.18 -9.23
CA GLU A 226 3.19 -0.79 -7.91
C GLU A 226 3.94 0.54 -7.94
N GLY A 227 3.60 1.50 -7.08
CA GLY A 227 4.41 2.71 -6.93
C GLY A 227 5.83 2.35 -6.50
N ILE A 228 5.96 1.66 -5.37
CA ILE A 228 7.24 1.17 -4.84
C ILE A 228 7.08 -0.29 -4.42
N LEU A 229 8.00 -1.16 -4.84
CA LEU A 229 7.95 -2.60 -4.58
C LEU A 229 9.21 -3.08 -3.86
N PHE A 230 9.05 -3.64 -2.66
CA PHE A 230 10.11 -4.33 -1.92
C PHE A 230 9.77 -5.82 -1.77
N ILE A 231 10.62 -6.70 -2.31
CA ILE A 231 10.42 -8.15 -2.29
C ILE A 231 11.71 -8.90 -1.91
N GLU A 232 11.59 -10.19 -1.63
CA GLU A 232 12.72 -11.13 -1.48
C GLU A 232 13.79 -10.65 -0.48
N GLN A 233 13.37 -10.38 0.75
CA GLN A 233 14.22 -9.89 1.83
C GLN A 233 14.99 -8.59 1.53
N SER A 234 14.57 -7.81 0.52
CA SER A 234 15.10 -6.47 0.28
C SER A 234 14.79 -5.52 1.44
N ARG A 235 15.61 -4.48 1.55
CA ARG A 235 15.54 -3.46 2.61
C ARG A 235 15.75 -2.08 2.00
N GLY A 236 15.44 -1.05 2.78
CA GLY A 236 15.58 0.30 2.27
C GLY A 236 14.91 1.36 3.11
N SER A 237 15.04 2.60 2.65
CA SER A 237 14.34 3.75 3.19
C SER A 237 13.53 4.46 2.12
N VAL A 238 12.36 4.97 2.49
CA VAL A 238 11.53 5.82 1.63
C VAL A 238 11.15 7.05 2.44
N ASP A 239 11.60 8.22 2.02
CA ASP A 239 11.51 9.46 2.81
C ASP A 239 10.96 10.62 1.98
N ARG A 240 9.88 11.25 2.44
CA ARG A 240 9.21 12.36 1.74
C ARG A 240 8.87 12.06 0.28
N VAL A 241 8.34 10.86 0.00
CA VAL A 241 7.92 10.46 -1.34
C VAL A 241 6.42 10.62 -1.50
N ARG A 242 5.98 11.08 -2.68
CA ARG A 242 4.56 11.12 -3.05
C ARG A 242 4.28 10.11 -4.15
N VAL A 243 3.38 9.17 -3.90
CA VAL A 243 2.84 8.24 -4.89
C VAL A 243 1.37 8.57 -5.16
N THR A 244 1.01 8.71 -6.43
CA THR A 244 -0.35 9.01 -6.88
C THR A 244 -0.76 8.12 -8.05
N ASP A 245 -2.04 7.71 -8.10
CA ASP A 245 -2.59 6.91 -9.21
C ASP A 245 -1.74 5.65 -9.54
N ALA A 246 -1.41 4.90 -8.49
CA ALA A 246 -0.86 3.54 -8.59
C ALA A 246 -1.96 2.52 -8.25
N LEU A 247 -1.80 1.25 -8.63
CA LEU A 247 -2.68 0.19 -8.12
C LEU A 247 -2.47 0.06 -6.61
N HIS A 248 -1.21 -0.15 -6.22
CA HIS A 248 -0.80 -0.04 -4.83
C HIS A 248 0.30 1.02 -4.66
N GLY A 249 0.21 1.82 -3.59
CA GLY A 249 1.16 2.88 -3.31
C GLY A 249 2.56 2.34 -3.00
N ILE A 250 2.62 1.41 -2.05
CA ILE A 250 3.82 0.65 -1.71
C ILE A 250 3.47 -0.80 -1.35
N VAL A 251 4.25 -1.74 -1.86
CA VAL A 251 4.10 -3.18 -1.59
C VAL A 251 5.35 -3.73 -0.91
N THR A 252 5.12 -4.56 0.11
CA THR A 252 6.17 -5.30 0.83
C THR A 252 5.78 -6.77 0.88
N ARG A 253 6.67 -7.66 0.41
CA ARG A 253 6.44 -9.11 0.48
C ARG A 253 7.71 -9.94 0.59
N SER A 254 7.54 -11.23 0.89
CA SER A 254 8.62 -12.23 0.93
C SER A 254 9.75 -11.83 1.89
N GLY A 255 9.39 -11.40 3.11
CA GLY A 255 10.35 -11.01 4.15
C GLY A 255 11.04 -9.67 3.94
N ALA A 256 10.67 -8.90 2.91
CA ALA A 256 11.19 -7.55 2.72
C ALA A 256 10.67 -6.59 3.79
N GLY A 257 11.47 -5.60 4.19
CA GLY A 257 11.15 -4.71 5.32
C GLY A 257 11.78 -3.33 5.20
N PRO A 258 11.15 -2.39 4.48
CA PRO A 258 11.60 -1.00 4.37
C PRO A 258 11.19 -0.16 5.60
N VAL A 259 11.88 0.97 5.79
CA VAL A 259 11.46 2.04 6.70
C VAL A 259 10.95 3.22 5.88
N VAL A 260 9.69 3.59 6.08
CA VAL A 260 9.01 4.61 5.29
C VAL A 260 8.61 5.77 6.20
N ARG A 261 8.98 6.99 5.80
CA ARG A 261 8.79 8.20 6.59
C ARG A 261 8.24 9.35 5.78
N GLY A 262 7.32 10.12 6.37
CA GLY A 262 6.88 11.41 5.82
C GLY A 262 6.31 11.33 4.40
N SER A 263 5.79 10.17 4.00
CA SER A 263 5.43 9.87 2.62
C SER A 263 3.92 9.82 2.43
N VAL A 264 3.46 10.14 1.23
CA VAL A 264 2.03 10.25 0.90
C VAL A 264 1.66 9.27 -0.20
N PHE A 265 0.67 8.43 0.06
CA PHE A 265 0.08 7.48 -0.89
C PHE A 265 -1.35 7.91 -1.17
N ALA A 266 -1.60 8.53 -2.32
CA ALA A 266 -2.87 9.18 -2.62
C ALA A 266 -3.53 8.61 -3.87
N GLU A 267 -4.86 8.50 -3.85
CA GLU A 267 -5.69 8.06 -4.98
C GLU A 267 -5.22 6.70 -5.55
N CYS A 268 -4.77 5.80 -4.67
CA CYS A 268 -4.41 4.44 -5.07
C CYS A 268 -5.67 3.69 -5.51
N ARG A 269 -5.61 3.05 -6.67
CA ARG A 269 -6.76 2.39 -7.29
C ARG A 269 -7.23 1.15 -6.53
N ASP A 270 -6.39 0.58 -5.68
CA ASP A 270 -6.76 -0.47 -4.74
C ASP A 270 -6.26 -0.16 -3.33
N THR A 271 -4.94 -0.20 -3.10
CA THR A 271 -4.37 -0.15 -1.74
C THR A 271 -3.28 0.92 -1.57
N GLY A 272 -3.24 1.64 -0.44
CA GLY A 272 -2.15 2.57 -0.15
C GLY A 272 -0.85 1.83 0.22
N ILE A 273 -0.87 1.17 1.38
CA ILE A 273 0.22 0.36 1.92
C ILE A 273 -0.22 -1.11 1.93
N ASN A 274 0.47 -1.98 1.18
CA ASN A 274 0.14 -3.40 1.08
C ASN A 274 1.31 -4.26 1.59
N THR A 275 1.09 -5.00 2.68
CA THR A 275 2.05 -5.87 3.33
C THR A 275 1.55 -7.30 3.28
N GLN A 276 2.21 -8.16 2.51
CA GLN A 276 1.72 -9.51 2.22
C GLN A 276 2.82 -10.56 2.14
N ASP A 277 2.48 -11.85 2.16
CA ASP A 277 3.43 -12.96 1.99
C ASP A 277 4.66 -12.85 2.92
N ALA A 278 4.42 -12.74 4.23
CA ALA A 278 5.44 -12.48 5.25
C ALA A 278 6.25 -11.18 5.05
N GLY A 279 5.71 -10.22 4.31
CA GLY A 279 6.25 -8.86 4.21
C GLY A 279 6.24 -8.14 5.56
N LEU A 280 7.23 -7.27 5.75
CA LEU A 280 7.41 -6.44 6.92
C LEU A 280 7.48 -4.96 6.48
N GLY A 281 7.56 -4.05 7.43
CA GLY A 281 7.86 -2.65 7.16
C GLY A 281 7.46 -1.76 8.32
N THR A 282 8.15 -0.64 8.46
CA THR A 282 7.82 0.39 9.45
C THR A 282 7.40 1.66 8.73
N PHE A 283 6.20 2.16 9.01
CA PHE A 283 5.60 3.33 8.36
C PHE A 283 5.34 4.40 9.42
N GLU A 284 5.98 5.56 9.27
CA GLU A 284 6.03 6.61 10.28
C GLU A 284 5.69 7.97 9.66
N HIS A 285 4.76 8.72 10.24
CA HIS A 285 4.39 10.04 9.69
C HIS A 285 3.93 9.98 8.22
N CYS A 286 3.26 8.89 7.83
CA CYS A 286 2.75 8.70 6.48
C CYS A 286 1.27 9.08 6.38
N GLU A 287 0.85 9.47 5.18
CA GLU A 287 -0.55 9.75 4.86
C GLU A 287 -1.03 8.81 3.75
N VAL A 288 -2.18 8.18 3.96
CA VAL A 288 -2.90 7.43 2.92
C VAL A 288 -4.23 8.10 2.65
N LEU A 289 -4.40 8.59 1.43
CA LEU A 289 -5.51 9.48 1.05
C LEU A 289 -6.31 8.84 -0.09
N GLY A 290 -7.61 8.61 0.11
CA GLY A 290 -8.50 8.21 -0.98
C GLY A 290 -8.17 6.87 -1.64
N ALA A 291 -7.64 5.90 -0.89
CA ALA A 291 -7.44 4.54 -1.42
C ALA A 291 -8.81 3.90 -1.71
N ARG A 292 -9.03 3.41 -2.93
CA ARG A 292 -10.36 2.97 -3.35
C ARG A 292 -10.88 1.75 -2.60
N ASN A 293 -10.00 0.85 -2.16
CA ASN A 293 -10.39 -0.38 -1.47
C ASN A 293 -9.91 -0.38 -0.01
N VAL A 294 -8.60 -0.44 0.22
CA VAL A 294 -8.02 -0.53 1.57
C VAL A 294 -6.85 0.45 1.71
N SER A 295 -6.80 1.27 2.75
CA SER A 295 -5.69 2.22 2.91
C SER A 295 -4.41 1.53 3.37
N VAL A 296 -4.51 0.66 4.37
CA VAL A 296 -3.41 -0.18 4.86
C VAL A 296 -3.88 -1.63 4.92
N PHE A 297 -3.26 -2.51 4.15
CA PHE A 297 -3.63 -3.90 4.06
C PHE A 297 -2.50 -4.82 4.52
N SER A 298 -2.78 -5.66 5.52
CA SER A 298 -1.91 -6.75 5.94
C SER A 298 -2.58 -8.09 5.67
N THR A 299 -1.94 -8.96 4.89
CA THR A 299 -2.51 -10.26 4.49
C THR A 299 -1.44 -11.33 4.36
N ARG A 300 -1.81 -12.63 4.31
CA ARG A 300 -0.90 -13.75 4.04
C ARG A 300 0.38 -13.71 4.89
N GLY A 301 0.22 -13.51 6.20
CA GLY A 301 1.33 -13.43 7.17
C GLY A 301 2.13 -12.12 7.15
N GLY A 302 1.72 -11.09 6.40
CA GLY A 302 2.30 -9.75 6.48
C GLY A 302 2.23 -9.19 7.91
N ALA A 303 3.18 -8.33 8.29
CA ALA A 303 3.26 -7.78 9.65
C ALA A 303 3.87 -6.36 9.68
N PRO A 304 3.15 -5.32 9.22
CA PRO A 304 3.64 -3.96 9.28
C PRO A 304 3.54 -3.37 10.70
N GLU A 305 4.43 -2.42 10.98
CA GLU A 305 4.32 -1.47 12.08
C GLU A 305 3.98 -0.10 11.50
N VAL A 306 2.83 0.46 11.88
CA VAL A 306 2.35 1.76 11.41
C VAL A 306 2.17 2.68 12.59
N ARG A 307 2.85 3.82 12.60
CA ARG A 307 2.80 4.77 13.70
C ARG A 307 2.77 6.22 13.27
N ASP A 308 2.05 7.04 14.02
CA ASP A 308 2.00 8.50 13.78
C ASP A 308 1.46 8.85 12.37
N CYS A 309 0.54 8.05 11.84
CA CYS A 309 0.05 8.15 10.46
C CYS A 309 -1.39 8.69 10.37
N ARG A 310 -1.78 9.12 9.17
CA ARG A 310 -3.16 9.53 8.86
C ARG A 310 -3.72 8.70 7.71
N VAL A 311 -4.97 8.30 7.84
CA VAL A 311 -5.78 7.66 6.80
C VAL A 311 -7.05 8.48 6.63
N SER A 312 -7.35 8.89 5.40
CA SER A 312 -8.58 9.65 5.14
C SER A 312 -9.17 9.38 3.77
N GLY A 313 -10.50 9.28 3.70
CA GLY A 313 -11.20 9.00 2.45
C GLY A 313 -11.02 7.56 1.95
N GLY A 314 -11.88 7.14 1.03
CA GLY A 314 -11.88 5.77 0.51
C GLY A 314 -12.87 4.86 1.24
N ASN A 315 -12.67 3.55 1.11
CA ASN A 315 -13.59 2.54 1.63
C ASN A 315 -13.15 2.02 3.00
N VAL A 316 -12.04 1.29 3.07
CA VAL A 316 -11.54 0.67 4.31
C VAL A 316 -10.26 1.35 4.77
N GLY A 317 -10.14 1.59 6.08
CA GLY A 317 -8.94 2.18 6.66
C GLY A 317 -7.81 1.16 6.75
N ILE A 318 -7.85 0.32 7.77
CA ILE A 318 -6.86 -0.73 8.02
C ILE A 318 -7.54 -2.09 7.95
N ALA A 319 -7.05 -2.98 7.10
CA ALA A 319 -7.49 -4.37 7.07
C ALA A 319 -6.34 -5.34 7.39
N VAL A 320 -6.61 -6.30 8.27
CA VAL A 320 -5.70 -7.40 8.62
C VAL A 320 -6.46 -8.71 8.40
N THR A 321 -6.11 -9.46 7.36
CA THR A 321 -6.86 -10.68 6.96
C THR A 321 -5.93 -11.84 6.65
N ASP A 322 -6.49 -13.04 6.45
CA ASP A 322 -5.78 -14.21 5.93
C ASP A 322 -4.44 -14.49 6.64
N GLY A 323 -4.51 -14.64 7.96
CA GLY A 323 -3.33 -14.86 8.81
C GLY A 323 -2.39 -13.65 8.94
N GLY A 324 -2.74 -12.48 8.40
CA GLY A 324 -1.99 -11.24 8.55
C GLY A 324 -1.87 -10.78 10.01
N ARG A 325 -0.83 -10.01 10.31
CA ARG A 325 -0.58 -9.39 11.61
C ARG A 325 -0.34 -7.89 11.45
N GLY A 326 -0.37 -7.13 12.53
CA GLY A 326 0.02 -5.72 12.46
C GLY A 326 -0.03 -4.99 13.80
N ARG A 327 0.78 -3.94 13.92
CA ARG A 327 0.77 -3.01 15.06
C ARG A 327 0.52 -1.59 14.56
N PHE A 328 -0.51 -0.96 15.11
CA PHE A 328 -0.98 0.35 14.67
C PHE A 328 -1.07 1.29 15.88
N THR A 329 -0.24 2.32 15.90
CA THR A 329 -0.10 3.21 17.06
C THR A 329 -0.24 4.67 16.67
N ARG A 330 -1.09 5.46 17.35
CA ARG A 330 -1.27 6.90 17.03
C ARG A 330 -1.61 7.13 15.56
N VAL A 331 -2.58 6.38 15.06
CA VAL A 331 -3.14 6.55 13.71
C VAL A 331 -4.47 7.30 13.80
N VAL A 332 -4.62 8.34 12.98
CA VAL A 332 -5.88 9.05 12.78
C VAL A 332 -6.55 8.49 11.53
N ILE A 333 -7.79 8.02 11.66
CA ILE A 333 -8.59 7.46 10.57
C ILE A 333 -9.89 8.24 10.47
N GLU A 334 -10.18 8.80 9.31
CA GLU A 334 -11.38 9.62 9.15
C GLU A 334 -12.02 9.59 7.77
N ASP A 335 -13.29 9.99 7.71
CA ASP A 335 -14.03 10.25 6.47
C ASP A 335 -14.05 9.04 5.52
N LEU A 336 -14.23 7.84 6.09
CA LEU A 336 -14.32 6.60 5.33
C LEU A 336 -15.77 6.24 5.02
N ALA A 337 -16.01 5.84 3.78
CA ALA A 337 -17.32 5.34 3.35
C ALA A 337 -17.65 3.96 3.96
N GLY A 338 -16.64 3.22 4.41
CA GLY A 338 -16.78 1.88 4.98
C GLY A 338 -16.18 1.75 6.39
N THR A 339 -15.63 0.57 6.68
CA THR A 339 -15.08 0.20 7.98
C THR A 339 -13.70 0.82 8.21
N ALA A 340 -13.48 1.44 9.37
CA ALA A 340 -12.17 1.99 9.71
C ALA A 340 -11.11 0.93 9.98
N LEU A 341 -11.45 -0.11 10.74
CA LEU A 341 -10.57 -1.20 11.13
C LEU A 341 -11.25 -2.54 10.87
N ARG A 342 -10.57 -3.46 10.17
CA ARG A 342 -11.07 -4.80 9.87
C ARG A 342 -10.05 -5.85 10.22
N VAL A 343 -10.45 -6.87 10.98
CA VAL A 343 -9.60 -8.01 11.32
C VAL A 343 -10.33 -9.32 11.07
N TYR A 344 -10.05 -9.95 9.94
CA TYR A 344 -10.75 -11.16 9.49
C TYR A 344 -9.83 -12.37 9.32
N ASP A 345 -10.43 -13.56 9.18
CA ASP A 345 -9.80 -14.78 8.64
C ASP A 345 -8.40 -15.07 9.23
N GLU A 346 -8.36 -15.35 10.54
CA GLU A 346 -7.13 -15.61 11.31
C GLU A 346 -6.18 -14.42 11.46
N GLY A 347 -6.63 -13.22 11.10
CA GLY A 347 -5.90 -11.97 11.31
C GLY A 347 -5.70 -11.63 12.79
N GLY A 348 -4.60 -10.95 13.10
CA GLY A 348 -4.26 -10.53 14.47
C GLY A 348 -3.71 -9.11 14.52
N ALA A 349 -4.40 -8.19 15.16
CA ALA A 349 -4.00 -6.77 15.16
C ALA A 349 -3.96 -6.16 16.57
N VAL A 350 -2.96 -5.32 16.81
CA VAL A 350 -2.84 -4.49 18.02
C VAL A 350 -3.00 -3.03 17.62
N PHE A 351 -3.97 -2.38 18.26
CA PHE A 351 -4.41 -1.01 18.02
C PHE A 351 -4.20 -0.19 19.30
N THR A 352 -3.35 0.83 19.27
CA THR A 352 -3.04 1.66 20.44
C THR A 352 -3.12 3.15 20.13
N ARG A 353 -3.88 3.92 20.92
CA ARG A 353 -4.00 5.38 20.77
C ARG A 353 -4.52 5.82 19.41
N LEU A 354 -5.59 5.19 18.91
CA LEU A 354 -6.18 5.60 17.63
C LEU A 354 -7.28 6.63 17.83
N ARG A 355 -7.53 7.38 16.76
CA ARG A 355 -8.67 8.27 16.65
C ARG A 355 -9.41 7.95 15.36
N VAL A 356 -10.60 7.40 15.49
CA VAL A 356 -11.48 7.03 14.38
C VAL A 356 -12.68 7.96 14.38
N GLU A 357 -12.87 8.73 13.30
CA GLU A 357 -13.97 9.69 13.20
C GLU A 357 -14.69 9.67 11.86
N ARG A 358 -16.02 9.84 11.84
CA ARG A 358 -16.79 10.01 10.59
C ARG A 358 -16.60 8.82 9.63
N CYS A 359 -16.76 7.61 10.16
CA CYS A 359 -16.66 6.35 9.41
C CYS A 359 -17.98 5.58 9.48
N ALA A 360 -18.31 4.79 8.47
CA ALA A 360 -19.55 3.98 8.51
C ALA A 360 -19.54 2.94 9.64
N ALA A 361 -18.37 2.36 9.94
CA ALA A 361 -18.14 1.49 11.09
C ALA A 361 -16.73 1.69 11.67
N GLY A 362 -16.57 1.46 12.97
CA GLY A 362 -15.30 1.55 13.68
C GLY A 362 -14.41 0.33 13.44
N LEU A 363 -14.54 -0.69 14.29
CA LEU A 363 -13.79 -1.95 14.23
C LEU A 363 -14.73 -3.14 13.97
N GLU A 364 -14.43 -3.93 12.95
CA GLU A 364 -15.06 -5.22 12.70
C GLU A 364 -14.05 -6.36 12.83
N VAL A 365 -14.41 -7.37 13.64
CA VAL A 365 -13.60 -8.58 13.84
C VAL A 365 -14.46 -9.80 13.58
N ARG A 366 -14.04 -10.68 12.67
CA ARG A 366 -14.82 -11.86 12.28
C ARG A 366 -13.92 -12.96 11.74
N GLY A 367 -14.04 -14.16 12.28
CA GLY A 367 -13.28 -15.32 11.83
C GLY A 367 -13.34 -16.43 12.86
N ASN A 368 -12.42 -17.39 12.77
CA ASN A 368 -12.32 -18.47 13.74
C ASN A 368 -11.61 -18.03 15.05
N GLY A 369 -11.38 -18.98 15.96
CA GLY A 369 -10.71 -18.74 17.25
C GLY A 369 -9.29 -18.16 17.21
N GLY A 370 -8.64 -18.15 16.04
CA GLY A 370 -7.34 -17.51 15.79
C GLY A 370 -7.42 -16.03 15.41
N THR A 371 -8.62 -15.49 15.17
CA THR A 371 -8.84 -14.09 14.79
C THR A 371 -8.90 -13.21 16.04
N THR A 372 -7.96 -12.27 16.19
CA THR A 372 -7.80 -11.48 17.42
C THR A 372 -7.60 -9.98 17.19
N ALA A 373 -8.16 -9.16 18.07
CA ALA A 373 -7.90 -7.73 18.11
C ALA A 373 -7.73 -7.22 19.55
N GLU A 374 -6.68 -6.43 19.76
CA GLU A 374 -6.46 -5.71 21.03
C GLU A 374 -6.52 -4.21 20.75
N VAL A 375 -7.37 -3.50 21.48
CA VAL A 375 -7.57 -2.05 21.32
C VAL A 375 -7.33 -1.36 22.66
N THR A 376 -6.48 -0.34 22.66
CA THR A 376 -6.13 0.41 23.87
C THR A 376 -6.09 1.92 23.59
N ASP A 377 -6.53 2.74 24.55
CA ASP A 377 -6.49 4.21 24.52
C ASP A 377 -7.16 4.82 23.27
N THR A 378 -8.27 4.27 22.78
CA THR A 378 -8.80 4.59 21.43
C THR A 378 -10.16 5.28 21.48
N LEU A 379 -10.33 6.29 20.64
CA LEU A 379 -11.61 7.00 20.44
C LEU A 379 -12.25 6.60 19.11
N PHE A 380 -13.51 6.15 19.17
CA PHE A 380 -14.42 6.04 18.03
C PHE A 380 -15.50 7.11 18.16
N ARG A 381 -15.65 7.97 17.16
CA ARG A 381 -16.61 9.08 17.20
C ARG A 381 -17.31 9.29 15.87
N ASP A 382 -18.56 9.75 15.91
CA ASP A 382 -19.35 10.08 14.71
C ASP A 382 -19.40 8.91 13.73
N TYR A 383 -19.71 7.71 14.23
CA TYR A 383 -19.72 6.48 13.43
C TYR A 383 -21.16 6.05 13.08
N GLY A 384 -21.32 5.42 11.91
CA GLY A 384 -22.64 5.03 11.40
C GLY A 384 -23.28 3.90 12.21
N LEU A 385 -22.67 2.71 12.21
CA LEU A 385 -23.27 1.49 12.74
C LEU A 385 -22.75 1.10 14.12
N THR A 386 -21.51 0.63 14.21
CA THR A 386 -20.88 0.15 15.45
C THR A 386 -19.52 0.79 15.67
N ALA A 387 -19.16 1.09 16.92
CA ALA A 387 -17.77 1.42 17.24
C ALA A 387 -16.91 0.15 17.23
N VAL A 388 -17.40 -0.94 17.82
CA VAL A 388 -16.74 -2.26 17.75
C VAL A 388 -17.79 -3.36 17.56
N ALA A 389 -17.56 -4.26 16.61
CA ALA A 389 -18.35 -5.47 16.40
C ALA A 389 -17.43 -6.70 16.30
N ALA A 390 -17.72 -7.72 17.12
CA ALA A 390 -17.03 -9.01 17.12
C ALA A 390 -17.99 -10.16 16.76
N GLY A 391 -17.61 -11.01 15.81
CA GLY A 391 -18.40 -12.16 15.36
C GLY A 391 -17.54 -13.40 15.05
N GLY A 392 -18.20 -14.46 14.58
CA GLY A 392 -17.60 -15.79 14.43
C GLY A 392 -17.17 -16.38 15.79
N GLN A 393 -15.92 -16.82 15.88
CA GLN A 393 -15.28 -17.31 17.11
C GLN A 393 -14.14 -16.38 17.57
N SER A 394 -14.14 -15.14 17.09
CA SER A 394 -13.04 -14.19 17.33
C SER A 394 -12.91 -13.77 18.79
N ARG A 395 -11.75 -13.21 19.15
CA ARG A 395 -11.47 -12.69 20.50
C ARG A 395 -11.03 -11.24 20.44
N VAL A 396 -11.78 -10.37 21.09
CA VAL A 396 -11.52 -8.93 21.12
C VAL A 396 -11.34 -8.45 22.56
N THR A 397 -10.31 -7.64 22.80
CA THR A 397 -10.06 -6.98 24.09
C THR A 397 -10.01 -5.47 23.90
N LEU A 398 -10.83 -4.75 24.67
CA LEU A 398 -10.90 -3.30 24.71
C LEU A 398 -10.46 -2.82 26.11
N ARG A 399 -9.53 -1.86 26.13
CA ARG A 399 -9.11 -1.15 27.34
C ARG A 399 -9.03 0.35 27.07
N ASP A 400 -9.57 1.20 27.95
CA ASP A 400 -9.49 2.65 27.76
C ASP A 400 -10.06 3.09 26.39
N VAL A 401 -11.21 2.51 26.00
CA VAL A 401 -11.85 2.78 24.70
C VAL A 401 -13.13 3.59 24.90
N THR A 402 -13.25 4.67 24.14
CA THR A 402 -14.45 5.53 24.12
C THR A 402 -15.18 5.38 22.79
N ALA A 403 -16.48 5.14 22.84
CA ALA A 403 -17.41 5.25 21.73
C ALA A 403 -18.36 6.44 21.96
N ASP A 404 -18.40 7.38 21.02
CA ASP A 404 -19.16 8.64 21.15
C ASP A 404 -19.96 8.91 19.86
N ARG A 405 -21.24 9.26 19.98
CA ARG A 405 -22.10 9.66 18.85
C ARG A 405 -22.14 8.63 17.70
N GLY A 406 -22.92 7.56 17.89
CA GLY A 406 -23.19 6.57 16.83
C GLY A 406 -24.38 5.66 17.14
N THR A 407 -24.59 4.58 16.37
CA THR A 407 -25.80 3.74 16.57
C THR A 407 -25.64 2.73 17.72
N VAL A 408 -24.58 1.91 17.69
CA VAL A 408 -24.26 0.94 18.74
C VAL A 408 -22.82 1.14 19.20
N GLY A 409 -22.56 1.15 20.51
CA GLY A 409 -21.19 1.22 21.04
C GLY A 409 -20.40 -0.04 20.72
N PHE A 410 -20.57 -1.07 21.55
CA PHE A 410 -19.81 -2.33 21.42
C PHE A 410 -20.75 -3.52 21.28
N ALA A 411 -20.53 -4.39 20.30
CA ALA A 411 -21.36 -5.57 20.06
C ALA A 411 -20.54 -6.85 19.91
N VAL A 412 -21.06 -7.95 20.44
CA VAL A 412 -20.51 -9.30 20.25
C VAL A 412 -21.62 -10.27 19.84
N GLY A 413 -21.36 -11.10 18.85
CA GLY A 413 -22.29 -12.10 18.33
C GLY A 413 -21.66 -13.48 18.16
N ASP A 414 -22.43 -14.40 17.58
CA ASP A 414 -22.02 -15.76 17.25
C ASP A 414 -21.44 -16.52 18.45
N GLU A 415 -20.18 -16.96 18.41
CA GLU A 415 -19.44 -17.58 19.52
C GLU A 415 -18.25 -16.71 19.94
N ALA A 416 -18.24 -15.43 19.55
CA ALA A 416 -17.14 -14.53 19.80
C ALA A 416 -17.06 -14.10 21.27
N GLY A 417 -15.86 -13.74 21.70
CA GLY A 417 -15.58 -13.20 23.03
C GLY A 417 -15.17 -11.75 22.97
N LEU A 418 -15.85 -10.89 23.73
CA LEU A 418 -15.51 -9.48 23.89
C LEU A 418 -15.23 -9.16 25.36
N ARG A 419 -14.01 -8.71 25.64
CA ARG A 419 -13.59 -8.23 26.97
C ARG A 419 -13.45 -6.72 26.95
N ILE A 420 -14.06 -6.07 27.94
CA ILE A 420 -14.12 -4.61 28.08
C ILE A 420 -13.63 -4.24 29.47
N THR A 421 -12.73 -3.27 29.56
CA THR A 421 -12.20 -2.76 30.82
C THR A 421 -11.95 -1.26 30.69
N ASP A 422 -12.43 -0.46 31.65
CA ASP A 422 -12.23 0.99 31.67
C ASP A 422 -12.70 1.66 30.36
N CYS A 423 -13.92 1.35 29.91
CA CYS A 423 -14.44 1.85 28.64
C CYS A 423 -15.70 2.70 28.82
N GLU A 424 -15.95 3.58 27.87
CA GLU A 424 -17.06 4.52 27.89
C GLU A 424 -17.85 4.49 26.59
N VAL A 425 -19.18 4.54 26.69
CA VAL A 425 -20.10 4.70 25.55
C VAL A 425 -21.02 5.89 25.82
N THR A 426 -21.06 6.85 24.90
CA THR A 426 -21.83 8.09 25.06
C THR A 426 -22.64 8.42 23.81
N THR A 427 -23.86 8.94 24.02
CA THR A 427 -24.70 9.50 22.96
C THR A 427 -24.96 8.53 21.81
N VAL A 428 -25.53 7.36 22.10
CA VAL A 428 -25.83 6.34 21.08
C VAL A 428 -27.32 6.19 20.83
N SER A 429 -27.73 5.97 19.58
CA SER A 429 -29.15 5.97 19.20
C SER A 429 -29.89 4.64 19.42
N SER A 430 -29.18 3.52 19.62
CA SER A 430 -29.80 2.20 19.76
C SER A 430 -29.33 1.42 20.99
N GLY A 431 -28.03 1.22 21.16
CA GLY A 431 -27.53 0.39 22.25
C GLY A 431 -26.11 0.73 22.66
N GLY A 432 -25.87 0.81 23.97
CA GLY A 432 -24.52 1.02 24.49
C GLY A 432 -23.63 -0.19 24.21
N VAL A 433 -23.91 -1.31 24.87
CA VAL A 433 -23.15 -2.55 24.72
C VAL A 433 -24.09 -3.75 24.57
N GLY A 434 -23.83 -4.63 23.60
CA GLY A 434 -24.73 -5.73 23.24
C GLY A 434 -24.03 -7.08 23.10
N ALA A 435 -24.68 -8.15 23.56
CA ALA A 435 -24.33 -9.51 23.20
C ALA A 435 -25.54 -10.22 22.57
N ILE A 436 -25.33 -10.84 21.41
CA ILE A 436 -26.39 -11.50 20.62
C ILE A 436 -25.99 -12.95 20.30
N ALA A 437 -26.97 -13.77 19.91
CA ALA A 437 -26.75 -15.18 19.57
C ALA A 437 -26.02 -15.95 20.70
N GLY A 438 -24.83 -16.50 20.50
CA GLY A 438 -24.03 -17.16 21.55
C GLY A 438 -22.87 -16.30 22.09
N GLY A 439 -22.85 -15.00 21.77
CA GLY A 439 -21.74 -14.10 22.08
C GLY A 439 -21.47 -14.03 23.58
N ARG A 440 -20.18 -13.88 23.94
CA ARG A 440 -19.72 -13.80 25.32
C ARG A 440 -19.14 -12.43 25.61
N LEU A 441 -19.80 -11.68 26.49
CA LEU A 441 -19.37 -10.36 26.93
C LEU A 441 -18.86 -10.42 28.37
N THR A 442 -17.68 -9.87 28.63
CA THR A 442 -17.20 -9.57 29.98
C THR A 442 -16.82 -8.10 30.06
N ALA A 443 -17.48 -7.34 30.94
CA ALA A 443 -17.25 -5.92 31.12
C ALA A 443 -16.94 -5.58 32.57
N ARG A 444 -15.93 -4.73 32.77
CA ARG A 444 -15.52 -4.16 34.06
C ARG A 444 -15.31 -2.66 33.89
N ASN A 445 -15.74 -1.86 34.86
CA ASN A 445 -15.61 -0.39 34.82
C ASN A 445 -16.15 0.20 33.51
N LEU A 446 -17.32 -0.27 33.06
CA LEU A 446 -18.00 0.27 31.87
C LEU A 446 -18.93 1.41 32.27
N THR A 447 -18.84 2.53 31.57
CA THR A 447 -19.80 3.64 31.69
C THR A 447 -20.59 3.77 30.39
N VAL A 448 -21.92 3.77 30.47
CA VAL A 448 -22.81 4.09 29.35
C VAL A 448 -23.69 5.26 29.73
N THR A 449 -23.66 6.33 28.94
CA THR A 449 -24.41 7.56 29.22
C THR A 449 -25.20 8.02 27.99
N GLY A 450 -26.48 8.34 28.17
CA GLY A 450 -27.28 8.97 27.11
C GLY A 450 -27.57 8.05 25.93
N SER A 451 -27.86 6.77 26.19
CA SER A 451 -28.38 5.87 25.15
C SER A 451 -29.86 6.18 24.89
N GLU A 452 -30.25 6.40 23.64
CA GLU A 452 -31.65 6.62 23.23
C GLU A 452 -32.49 5.34 23.32
N SER A 453 -31.89 4.21 23.72
CA SER A 453 -32.61 2.97 23.95
C SER A 453 -31.99 2.18 25.11
N LEU A 454 -31.10 1.22 24.86
CA LEU A 454 -30.60 0.30 25.90
C LEU A 454 -29.17 0.65 26.33
N GLY A 455 -28.87 0.55 27.62
CA GLY A 455 -27.51 0.68 28.15
C GLY A 455 -26.66 -0.54 27.81
N VAL A 456 -27.00 -1.70 28.40
CA VAL A 456 -26.47 -3.02 28.03
C VAL A 456 -27.60 -3.97 27.63
N TYR A 457 -27.37 -4.86 26.66
CA TYR A 457 -28.41 -5.82 26.27
C TYR A 457 -27.89 -7.20 25.87
N GLY A 458 -28.70 -8.22 26.16
CA GLY A 458 -28.48 -9.62 25.80
C GLY A 458 -29.70 -10.21 25.08
N THR A 459 -29.47 -10.93 23.98
CA THR A 459 -30.52 -11.72 23.30
C THR A 459 -29.96 -13.04 22.75
N GLY A 460 -30.83 -13.94 22.29
CA GLY A 460 -30.44 -15.29 21.89
C GLY A 460 -30.05 -16.14 23.09
N SER A 461 -28.91 -16.81 23.01
CA SER A 461 -28.26 -17.57 24.07
C SER A 461 -27.01 -16.88 24.63
N ALA A 462 -26.94 -15.55 24.52
CA ALA A 462 -25.73 -14.80 24.85
C ALA A 462 -25.46 -14.83 26.35
N TYR A 463 -24.18 -14.68 26.72
CA TYR A 463 -23.74 -14.62 28.11
C TYR A 463 -23.05 -13.30 28.40
N LEU A 464 -23.51 -12.59 29.44
CA LEU A 464 -22.99 -11.29 29.84
C LEU A 464 -22.56 -11.30 31.31
N ASP A 465 -21.29 -11.01 31.58
CA ASP A 465 -20.77 -10.78 32.92
C ASP A 465 -20.31 -9.33 33.03
N VAL A 466 -21.10 -8.51 33.71
CA VAL A 466 -20.86 -7.07 33.84
C VAL A 466 -20.68 -6.74 35.32
N ALA A 467 -19.56 -6.11 35.66
CA ALA A 467 -19.31 -5.67 37.03
C ALA A 467 -18.78 -4.22 37.08
N ASP A 468 -18.96 -3.57 38.23
CA ASP A 468 -18.41 -2.25 38.52
C ASP A 468 -18.78 -1.18 37.46
N SER A 469 -19.99 -1.29 36.92
CA SER A 469 -20.40 -0.52 35.73
C SER A 469 -21.58 0.40 36.00
N THR A 470 -21.66 1.51 35.26
CA THR A 470 -22.70 2.53 35.43
C THR A 470 -23.45 2.79 34.13
N PHE A 471 -24.78 2.82 34.21
CA PHE A 471 -25.68 3.12 33.10
C PHE A 471 -26.52 4.34 33.48
N THR A 472 -26.35 5.45 32.78
CA THR A 472 -27.01 6.72 33.11
C THR A 472 -27.81 7.23 31.92
N ASP A 473 -29.03 7.70 32.16
CA ASP A 473 -29.89 8.31 31.15
C ASP A 473 -30.08 7.44 29.90
N CYS A 474 -30.31 6.13 30.11
CA CYS A 474 -30.70 5.20 29.05
C CYS A 474 -32.23 5.21 28.91
N ALA A 475 -32.76 5.57 27.74
CA ALA A 475 -34.18 5.89 27.59
C ALA A 475 -35.12 4.71 27.89
N VAL A 476 -34.79 3.51 27.40
CA VAL A 476 -35.65 2.32 27.55
C VAL A 476 -35.28 1.51 28.79
N ALA A 477 -34.02 1.11 28.91
CA ALA A 477 -33.53 0.43 30.11
C ALA A 477 -32.02 0.54 30.26
N GLY A 478 -31.54 0.57 31.51
CA GLY A 478 -30.11 0.43 31.80
C GLY A 478 -29.58 -0.93 31.34
N ALA A 479 -30.32 -2.01 31.59
CA ALA A 479 -30.02 -3.34 31.08
C ALA A 479 -31.27 -4.08 30.55
N SER A 480 -31.14 -4.85 29.46
CA SER A 480 -32.24 -5.69 28.94
C SER A 480 -31.78 -7.07 28.51
N PHE A 481 -32.49 -8.11 28.94
CA PHE A 481 -32.20 -9.50 28.63
C PHE A 481 -33.45 -10.24 28.18
N ASP A 482 -33.44 -10.65 26.91
CA ASP A 482 -34.54 -11.34 26.25
C ASP A 482 -34.15 -12.78 25.90
N GLU A 483 -35.14 -13.58 25.50
CA GLU A 483 -34.97 -14.98 25.07
C GLU A 483 -34.24 -15.83 26.12
N LYS A 484 -33.10 -16.44 25.78
CA LYS A 484 -32.29 -17.29 26.66
C LYS A 484 -31.00 -16.59 27.09
N ALA A 485 -30.89 -15.28 26.90
CA ALA A 485 -29.73 -14.53 27.34
C ALA A 485 -29.62 -14.64 28.87
N SER A 486 -28.40 -14.85 29.35
CA SER A 486 -28.12 -15.08 30.77
C SER A 486 -26.88 -14.33 31.21
N GLY A 487 -26.68 -14.19 32.52
CA GLY A 487 -25.54 -13.42 32.98
C GLY A 487 -25.60 -12.95 34.42
N ARG A 488 -24.70 -12.02 34.73
CA ARG A 488 -24.62 -11.36 36.02
C ARG A 488 -24.38 -9.86 35.82
N LEU A 489 -25.10 -9.05 36.59
CA LEU A 489 -24.81 -7.65 36.86
C LEU A 489 -24.35 -7.55 38.32
N ALA A 490 -23.10 -7.18 38.55
CA ALA A 490 -22.50 -7.11 39.88
C ALA A 490 -22.01 -5.68 40.19
N ASP A 491 -22.34 -5.14 41.36
CA ASP A 491 -21.88 -3.82 41.81
C ASP A 491 -22.18 -2.67 40.82
N CYS A 492 -23.21 -2.87 39.98
CA CYS A 492 -23.60 -1.95 38.94
C CYS A 492 -24.53 -0.84 39.46
N ALA A 493 -24.53 0.31 38.80
CA ALA A 493 -25.47 1.40 39.07
C ALA A 493 -26.29 1.75 37.82
N VAL A 494 -27.60 1.92 37.98
CA VAL A 494 -28.48 2.43 36.92
C VAL A 494 -29.19 3.68 37.42
N ASN A 495 -28.88 4.83 36.80
CA ASN A 495 -29.33 6.16 37.19
C ASN A 495 -30.07 6.86 36.04
N GLY A 496 -30.82 7.91 36.35
CA GLY A 496 -31.51 8.73 35.36
C GLY A 496 -33.02 8.51 35.31
N THR A 497 -33.64 8.92 34.19
CA THR A 497 -35.11 8.95 34.04
C THR A 497 -35.67 7.91 33.05
N GLY A 498 -34.91 6.85 32.76
CA GLY A 498 -35.32 5.78 31.85
C GLY A 498 -36.53 4.97 32.35
N GLU A 499 -37.18 4.21 31.47
CA GLU A 499 -38.39 3.46 31.83
C GLU A 499 -38.14 2.35 32.86
N ALA A 500 -36.96 1.70 32.84
CA ALA A 500 -36.60 0.63 33.76
C ALA A 500 -35.10 0.59 34.07
N ALA A 501 -34.73 0.08 35.25
CA ALA A 501 -33.34 -0.23 35.56
C ALA A 501 -32.89 -1.45 34.76
N VAL A 502 -33.62 -2.55 34.91
CA VAL A 502 -33.33 -3.84 34.30
C VAL A 502 -34.63 -4.46 33.80
N ARG A 503 -34.60 -4.96 32.56
CA ARG A 503 -35.62 -5.82 31.96
C ARG A 503 -35.01 -7.21 31.81
N HIS A 504 -35.61 -8.24 32.42
CA HIS A 504 -34.99 -9.57 32.39
C HIS A 504 -36.00 -10.72 32.22
N ASN A 505 -35.51 -11.84 31.70
CA ASN A 505 -36.21 -13.12 31.50
C ASN A 505 -36.16 -14.04 32.74
N GLY A 506 -35.41 -13.66 33.79
CA GLY A 506 -35.20 -14.47 35.00
C GLY A 506 -33.93 -15.33 35.00
N LEU A 507 -33.06 -15.21 33.99
CA LEU A 507 -31.79 -15.94 33.88
C LEU A 507 -30.56 -15.06 34.19
N VAL A 508 -30.78 -13.95 34.89
CA VAL A 508 -29.75 -12.94 35.17
C VAL A 508 -29.72 -12.64 36.65
N ASP A 509 -28.53 -12.77 37.23
CA ASP A 509 -28.28 -12.43 38.62
C ASP A 509 -27.97 -10.93 38.73
N THR A 510 -28.77 -10.20 39.48
CA THR A 510 -28.57 -8.75 39.75
C THR A 510 -28.01 -8.56 41.16
N ASP A 511 -26.75 -8.98 41.34
CA ASP A 511 -26.04 -8.85 42.60
C ASP A 511 -25.64 -7.38 42.82
N THR A 512 -25.96 -6.83 44.00
CA THR A 512 -25.58 -5.46 44.40
C THR A 512 -25.89 -4.32 43.39
N LEU A 513 -27.02 -4.40 42.68
CA LEU A 513 -27.51 -3.34 41.78
C LEU A 513 -28.02 -2.10 42.54
N ARG A 514 -27.44 -0.93 42.27
CA ARG A 514 -27.86 0.37 42.82
C ARG A 514 -28.76 1.12 41.84
N THR A 515 -30.03 1.30 42.17
CA THR A 515 -30.96 2.04 41.31
C THR A 515 -32.21 2.52 42.06
N SER A 516 -32.84 3.59 41.56
CA SER A 516 -34.20 4.02 41.94
C SER A 516 -35.26 3.64 40.90
N LEU A 517 -34.86 3.06 39.76
CA LEU A 517 -35.74 2.66 38.66
C LEU A 517 -36.23 1.20 38.85
N PRO A 518 -37.38 0.82 38.26
CA PRO A 518 -37.94 -0.51 38.47
C PRO A 518 -37.10 -1.61 37.80
N VAL A 519 -36.98 -2.75 38.47
CA VAL A 519 -36.49 -4.01 37.89
C VAL A 519 -37.71 -4.83 37.46
N VAL A 520 -37.87 -5.01 36.15
CA VAL A 520 -39.07 -5.58 35.54
C VAL A 520 -38.74 -6.93 34.91
N ARG A 521 -39.44 -7.98 35.36
CA ARG A 521 -39.44 -9.26 34.66
C ARG A 521 -40.49 -9.21 33.57
N HIS A 522 -40.11 -9.39 32.30
CA HIS A 522 -41.12 -9.54 31.25
C HIS A 522 -41.71 -10.95 31.29
N PRO A 523 -43.02 -11.11 31.07
CA PRO A 523 -43.62 -12.43 30.88
C PRO A 523 -42.94 -13.08 29.67
N GLU A 524 -42.64 -14.37 29.78
CA GLU A 524 -42.02 -15.19 28.74
C GLU A 524 -42.69 -14.87 27.40
N LYS A 525 -41.96 -14.26 26.44
CA LYS A 525 -42.50 -14.06 25.09
C LYS A 525 -42.80 -15.47 24.55
N PRO A 526 -44.07 -15.85 24.28
CA PRO A 526 -44.35 -17.13 23.67
C PRO A 526 -43.55 -17.23 22.38
N GLY A 527 -42.92 -18.39 22.15
CA GLY A 527 -42.15 -18.63 20.93
C GLY A 527 -42.98 -18.23 19.70
N PRO A 528 -42.39 -17.51 18.73
CA PRO A 528 -43.17 -16.96 17.64
C PRO A 528 -43.91 -18.10 16.90
N PRO A 529 -45.19 -17.94 16.52
CA PRO A 529 -45.78 -18.82 15.53
C PRO A 529 -44.94 -18.72 14.25
N PRO A 530 -44.78 -19.82 13.47
CA PRO A 530 -43.98 -19.79 12.25
C PRO A 530 -44.58 -18.75 11.30
N ARG A 531 -43.95 -17.59 11.23
CA ARG A 531 -44.24 -16.54 10.26
C ARG A 531 -42.94 -16.13 9.61
N ILE A 532 -43.02 -16.03 8.29
CA ILE A 532 -42.00 -15.52 7.40
C ILE A 532 -41.56 -14.15 7.93
N VAL A 533 -40.30 -14.07 8.36
CA VAL A 533 -39.67 -12.83 8.77
C VAL A 533 -39.36 -12.05 7.49
N GLN A 534 -40.01 -10.91 7.31
CA GLN A 534 -39.56 -9.92 6.34
C GLN A 534 -38.34 -9.24 6.96
N ILE A 535 -37.15 -9.62 6.49
CA ILE A 535 -35.86 -9.14 6.98
C ILE A 535 -35.67 -7.70 6.52
N LEU A 536 -35.64 -6.76 7.47
CA LEU A 536 -34.97 -5.48 7.27
C LEU A 536 -33.47 -5.74 7.16
N ASN A 537 -32.84 -5.22 6.11
CA ASN A 537 -31.40 -5.33 5.84
C ASN A 537 -30.58 -5.36 7.13
N ASN A 538 -30.01 -6.54 7.42
CA ASN A 538 -29.04 -6.72 8.49
C ASN A 538 -27.67 -6.27 7.94
N PRO A 539 -27.09 -5.17 8.43
CA PRO A 539 -25.86 -4.60 7.87
C PRO A 539 -24.59 -5.41 8.21
N VAL A 540 -24.69 -6.53 8.94
CA VAL A 540 -23.59 -7.49 9.15
C VAL A 540 -23.35 -8.37 7.91
N PHE A 541 -24.33 -8.47 7.01
CA PHE A 541 -24.26 -9.35 5.84
C PHE A 541 -24.33 -8.52 4.55
N ASN A 542 -23.21 -8.42 3.83
CA ASN A 542 -23.20 -7.99 2.44
C ASN A 542 -23.64 -9.14 1.50
N GLY A 543 -24.75 -9.82 1.84
CA GLY A 543 -25.38 -10.90 1.07
C GLY A 543 -26.86 -11.10 1.44
N PRO A 544 -27.72 -11.70 0.58
CA PRO A 544 -29.12 -11.90 0.89
C PRO A 544 -29.23 -13.11 1.79
N PHE A 545 -29.80 -12.95 2.98
CA PHE A 545 -30.03 -14.06 3.89
C PHE A 545 -31.43 -14.64 3.65
N ILE A 546 -31.51 -15.88 3.17
CA ILE A 546 -32.79 -16.58 2.95
C ILE A 546 -33.07 -17.46 4.18
N ASN A 547 -34.11 -17.11 4.93
CA ASN A 547 -34.53 -17.86 6.12
C ASN A 547 -35.88 -18.56 5.90
N GLY A 548 -35.91 -19.54 5.00
CA GLY A 548 -37.08 -20.37 4.69
C GLY A 548 -37.00 -21.04 3.30
N PRO A 549 -37.88 -22.01 2.98
CA PRO A 549 -37.94 -22.61 1.64
C PRO A 549 -38.36 -21.57 0.60
N VAL A 550 -37.69 -21.56 -0.56
CA VAL A 550 -38.02 -20.69 -1.69
C VAL A 550 -38.09 -21.56 -2.95
N HIS A 551 -39.09 -21.31 -3.78
CA HIS A 551 -39.26 -21.97 -5.07
C HIS A 551 -39.27 -20.92 -6.18
N ASP A 552 -38.67 -21.25 -7.32
CA ASP A 552 -38.64 -20.43 -8.56
C ASP A 552 -38.09 -19.00 -8.42
N VAL A 553 -37.02 -18.84 -7.64
CA VAL A 553 -36.30 -17.56 -7.50
C VAL A 553 -34.93 -17.61 -8.20
N GLN A 554 -34.63 -16.55 -8.95
CA GLN A 554 -33.27 -16.25 -9.44
C GLN A 554 -32.75 -14.98 -8.75
N LEU A 555 -31.58 -15.08 -8.11
CA LEU A 555 -30.91 -13.97 -7.44
C LEU A 555 -29.53 -13.74 -8.06
N ALA A 556 -29.16 -12.48 -8.25
CA ALA A 556 -27.81 -12.07 -8.62
C ALA A 556 -27.32 -11.01 -7.60
N TRP A 557 -26.13 -11.23 -7.03
CA TRP A 557 -25.51 -10.32 -6.05
C TRP A 557 -23.98 -10.25 -6.32
N ASN A 558 -23.39 -9.06 -6.17
CA ASN A 558 -21.96 -8.76 -6.37
C ASN A 558 -21.41 -9.01 -7.79
N ASN A 559 -22.16 -8.67 -8.84
CA ASN A 559 -21.68 -8.83 -10.21
C ASN A 559 -21.50 -7.47 -10.89
N ASP A 560 -20.39 -7.32 -11.61
CA ASP A 560 -20.03 -6.09 -12.33
C ASP A 560 -20.69 -5.98 -13.72
N HIS A 561 -21.32 -7.06 -14.21
CA HIS A 561 -22.17 -7.07 -15.42
C HIS A 561 -23.12 -8.29 -15.43
N VAL A 562 -24.39 -8.10 -15.84
CA VAL A 562 -25.40 -9.18 -15.94
C VAL A 562 -26.19 -9.06 -17.26
N VAL A 563 -26.40 -10.18 -17.95
CA VAL A 563 -27.37 -10.33 -19.06
C VAL A 563 -28.18 -11.60 -18.82
N GLN A 564 -29.51 -11.49 -18.78
CA GLN A 564 -30.43 -12.57 -18.43
C GLN A 564 -31.42 -12.82 -19.59
N GLN A 565 -31.58 -14.08 -19.99
CA GLN A 565 -32.62 -14.53 -20.93
C GLN A 565 -33.34 -15.74 -20.33
N GLN A 566 -34.67 -15.66 -20.28
CA GLN A 566 -35.54 -16.74 -19.82
C GLN A 566 -36.11 -17.45 -21.05
N THR A 567 -35.72 -18.71 -21.28
CA THR A 567 -36.33 -19.55 -22.33
C THR A 567 -37.41 -20.41 -21.69
N GLU A 568 -38.68 -20.02 -21.85
CA GLU A 568 -39.81 -20.89 -21.57
C GLU A 568 -39.78 -22.07 -22.57
N ARG A 569 -39.42 -23.25 -22.08
CA ARG A 569 -39.82 -24.52 -22.69
C ARG A 569 -40.61 -25.29 -21.65
N ASP A 570 -41.89 -24.97 -21.57
CA ASP A 570 -42.87 -25.90 -21.03
C ASP A 570 -42.84 -27.17 -21.89
N GLY A 571 -42.52 -28.28 -21.23
CA GLY A 571 -42.55 -29.60 -21.82
C GLY A 571 -44.00 -30.04 -22.01
N ASP A 572 -44.51 -29.88 -23.23
CA ASP A 572 -45.69 -30.57 -23.70
C ASP A 572 -45.28 -31.95 -24.24
N GLN A 573 -45.82 -33.01 -23.62
CA GLN A 573 -46.39 -34.24 -24.23
C GLN A 573 -46.05 -35.55 -23.47
N PRO A 574 -46.95 -36.55 -23.47
CA PRO A 574 -48.41 -36.55 -23.68
C PRO A 574 -49.22 -36.91 -22.41
#